data_AF-A0A2P4ZE65-F1
#
_entry.id   AF-A0A2P4ZE65-F1
#
_cell.length_a   1.000
_cell.length_b   1.000
_cell.length_c   1.000
_cell.angle_alpha   90.00
_cell.angle_beta   90.00
_cell.angle_gamma   90.00
#
_symmetry.space_group_name_H-M   'P 1'
#
loop_
_entity.id
_entity.type
_entity.pdbx_description
1 polymer ?
#
loop_
_entity_poly.entity_id
_entity_poly.type
_entity_poly.pdbx_seq_one_letter_code
_entity_poly.pdbx_strand_id
1 'polypeptide(L)'
;MPHSTHAATPRYKAIILDLNGVLLSYGGKAPSSVLKPSQIKNVLDSPTWYDYECGKISSRQECYEKVSSEFEMDVNVFSDALEQLTKTVKPHSEFIAAIKNIKAAFPEIKIYGMSNISQPDYEFLKPMISSWGIIDGFRPSYEAGKRKPENASYITFLEKFELNVREAIFIDDRVENTVAASALGFKAVTFSDPQEVERRIWNLLGNPVDRGMEYMERNAKKMMLELSTGGEQPDNFSQLIILELTKDERLIKLQRREGPTWNYFHHSNTFMGTTYSDDCDTTSYAMCTLDDIPAHEKEAAMDAILSNLSPDNLPLCWFNKSRPRLCHGIIANAFRFFALEGKGSLLAHTYLFLCRLLRTKTYELGSRYYENVDYMPYILSNLCSRRPTDPSLVEMRELLKSEIRDRSGCDSDVLGAALRILSAQAMGIPYAKRDVRVLLESQQLDGGWARVWLFKYGKEDIKVGSRGVITAMAVKALRQYSEDESRAM
;
A
#
# COMPACT_ATOMS: atom_id res chain seq x y z
N MET A 1 24.97 -19.96 0.25
CA MET A 1 25.76 -18.96 -0.49
C MET A 1 25.11 -17.60 -0.26
N PRO A 2 25.87 -16.52 0.01
CA PRO A 2 25.25 -15.22 0.15
C PRO A 2 24.81 -14.77 -1.24
N HIS A 3 23.49 -14.73 -1.45
CA HIS A 3 22.91 -14.18 -2.67
C HIS A 3 23.24 -12.70 -2.73
N SER A 4 24.05 -12.35 -3.72
CA SER A 4 24.29 -11.00 -4.23
C SER A 4 22.98 -10.22 -4.31
N THR A 5 22.84 -9.22 -3.45
CA THR A 5 21.84 -8.16 -3.57
C THR A 5 22.19 -7.32 -4.80
N HIS A 6 21.67 -7.72 -5.96
CA HIS A 6 21.53 -6.77 -7.05
C HIS A 6 20.47 -5.75 -6.62
N ALA A 7 20.88 -4.74 -5.86
CA ALA A 7 20.07 -3.54 -5.69
C ALA A 7 19.81 -3.00 -7.10
N ALA A 8 18.57 -3.16 -7.58
CA ALA A 8 18.14 -2.53 -8.81
C ALA A 8 18.46 -1.03 -8.68
N THR A 9 19.25 -0.49 -9.61
CA THR A 9 19.53 0.95 -9.67
C THR A 9 18.20 1.71 -9.57
N PRO A 10 18.08 2.72 -8.69
CA PRO A 10 16.83 3.43 -8.54
C PRO A 10 16.45 4.04 -9.88
N ARG A 11 15.20 3.78 -10.27
CA ARG A 11 14.62 4.30 -11.52
C ARG A 11 14.65 5.83 -11.57
N TYR A 12 14.65 6.48 -10.42
CA TYR A 12 14.65 7.93 -10.28
C TYR A 12 16.04 8.43 -9.88
N LYS A 13 16.40 9.62 -10.37
CA LYS A 13 17.66 10.31 -10.05
C LYS A 13 17.43 11.69 -9.44
N ALA A 14 16.21 12.23 -9.56
CA ALA A 14 15.89 13.57 -9.12
C ALA A 14 14.55 13.63 -8.37
N ILE A 15 14.53 14.41 -7.29
CA ILE A 15 13.31 14.89 -6.64
C ILE A 15 13.27 16.40 -6.78
N ILE A 16 12.19 16.93 -7.33
CA ILE A 16 11.97 18.35 -7.58
C ILE A 16 10.85 18.80 -6.66
N LEU A 17 11.16 19.75 -5.79
CA LEU A 17 10.28 20.23 -4.74
C LEU A 17 9.85 21.67 -5.03
N ASP A 18 8.56 21.97 -4.91
CA ASP A 18 8.15 23.34 -4.70
C ASP A 18 8.68 23.89 -3.36
N LEU A 19 8.70 25.21 -3.25
CA LEU A 19 9.08 25.92 -2.05
C LEU A 19 7.85 26.24 -1.19
N ASN A 20 6.97 27.13 -1.66
CA ASN A 20 5.77 27.53 -0.93
C ASN A 20 4.76 26.37 -0.92
N GLY A 21 4.12 26.11 0.22
CA GLY A 21 3.17 24.99 0.38
C GLY A 21 3.82 23.62 0.62
N VAL A 22 5.07 23.41 0.16
CA VAL A 22 5.79 22.13 0.27
C VAL A 22 6.92 22.17 1.28
N LEU A 23 7.92 23.03 1.09
CA LEU A 23 9.07 23.20 2.00
C LEU A 23 8.84 24.32 3.02
N LEU A 24 7.96 25.26 2.70
CA LEU A 24 7.56 26.39 3.52
C LEU A 24 6.04 26.38 3.74
N SER A 25 5.60 26.73 4.95
CA SER A 25 4.23 27.18 5.20
C SER A 25 4.20 28.63 5.64
N TYR A 26 3.04 29.24 5.44
CA TYR A 26 2.66 30.45 6.15
C TYR A 26 2.08 30.05 7.52
N GLY A 27 2.76 30.43 8.61
CA GLY A 27 2.35 30.12 9.98
C GLY A 27 1.48 31.21 10.63
N GLY A 28 0.99 30.93 11.83
CA GLY A 28 0.40 31.94 12.73
C GLY A 28 -1.07 32.31 12.47
N LYS A 29 -1.65 33.12 13.36
CA LYS A 29 -2.91 33.80 13.08
C LYS A 29 -2.67 34.68 11.85
N ALA A 30 -3.58 34.64 10.88
CA ALA A 30 -3.56 35.56 9.74
C ALA A 30 -3.26 36.96 10.27
N PRO A 31 -2.36 37.71 9.62
CA PRO A 31 -2.01 39.03 10.11
C PRO A 31 -3.28 39.84 10.39
N SER A 32 -3.25 40.74 11.36
CA SER A 32 -4.33 41.72 11.56
C SER A 32 -4.31 42.73 10.41
N SER A 33 -4.43 42.25 9.18
CA SER A 33 -4.52 43.05 7.97
C SER A 33 -5.97 43.39 7.71
N VAL A 34 -6.20 44.61 7.22
CA VAL A 34 -7.52 45.03 6.75
C VAL A 34 -7.96 44.21 5.52
N LEU A 35 -7.01 43.65 4.78
CA LEU A 35 -7.27 42.78 3.63
C LEU A 35 -7.72 41.37 4.05
N LYS A 36 -8.75 40.88 3.37
CA LYS A 36 -9.20 39.49 3.50
C LYS A 36 -8.20 38.55 2.81
N PRO A 37 -8.00 37.31 3.29
CA PRO A 37 -7.14 36.33 2.63
C PRO A 37 -7.49 36.08 1.14
N SER A 38 -8.77 36.17 0.78
CA SER A 38 -9.22 36.05 -0.61
C SER A 38 -8.74 37.20 -1.51
N GLN A 39 -8.62 38.41 -0.98
CA GLN A 39 -8.10 39.56 -1.74
C GLN A 39 -6.63 39.37 -2.05
N ILE A 40 -5.83 38.96 -1.05
CA ILE A 40 -4.42 38.63 -1.24
C ILE A 40 -4.29 37.51 -2.29
N LYS A 41 -5.06 36.42 -2.15
CA LYS A 41 -5.04 35.31 -3.12
C LYS A 41 -5.34 35.77 -4.55
N ASN A 42 -6.36 36.61 -4.75
CA ASN A 42 -6.71 37.12 -6.08
C ASN A 42 -5.58 37.95 -6.69
N VAL A 43 -4.87 38.74 -5.88
CA VAL A 43 -3.68 39.49 -6.33
C VAL A 43 -2.56 38.53 -6.75
N LEU A 44 -2.27 37.50 -5.94
CA LEU A 44 -1.23 36.51 -6.25
C LEU A 44 -1.56 35.68 -7.50
N ASP A 45 -2.85 35.57 -7.86
CA ASP A 45 -3.34 34.91 -9.08
C ASP A 45 -3.48 35.88 -10.28
N SER A 46 -3.06 37.15 -10.17
CA SER A 46 -3.20 38.18 -11.22
C SER A 46 -2.09 38.14 -12.29
N PRO A 47 -2.35 38.62 -13.52
CA PRO A 47 -1.33 38.74 -14.57
C PRO A 47 -0.14 39.62 -14.16
N THR A 48 -0.40 40.70 -13.42
CA THR A 48 0.65 41.59 -12.91
C THR A 48 1.59 40.85 -11.96
N TRP A 49 1.04 40.04 -11.04
CA TRP A 49 1.85 39.20 -10.14
C TRP A 49 2.62 38.12 -10.91
N TYR A 50 2.02 37.57 -11.98
CA TYR A 50 2.67 36.59 -12.83
C TYR A 50 3.89 37.17 -13.54
N ASP A 51 3.77 38.39 -14.05
CA ASP A 51 4.88 39.11 -14.68
C ASP A 51 5.99 39.44 -13.67
N TYR A 52 5.65 39.76 -12.42
CA TYR A 52 6.61 39.94 -11.33
C TYR A 52 7.35 38.64 -10.98
N GLU A 53 6.64 37.53 -10.82
CA GLU A 53 7.26 36.21 -10.58
C GLU A 53 8.08 35.70 -11.77
N CYS A 54 7.78 36.13 -13.00
CA CYS A 54 8.58 35.83 -14.19
C CYS A 54 9.70 36.84 -14.46
N GLY A 55 9.94 37.80 -13.56
CA GLY A 55 11.04 38.77 -13.68
C GLY A 55 10.84 39.85 -14.75
N LYS A 56 9.64 39.97 -15.32
CA LYS A 56 9.29 41.04 -16.29
C LYS A 56 9.06 42.38 -15.59
N ILE A 57 8.63 42.35 -14.33
CA ILE A 57 8.63 43.49 -13.41
C ILE A 57 9.73 43.23 -12.40
N SER A 58 10.78 44.06 -12.37
CA SER A 58 11.92 43.84 -11.47
C SER A 58 11.76 44.53 -10.11
N SER A 59 10.94 45.58 -10.04
CA SER A 59 10.74 46.36 -8.82
C SER A 59 9.52 45.87 -8.03
N ARG A 60 9.73 45.55 -6.74
CA ARG A 60 8.63 45.24 -5.80
C ARG A 60 7.64 46.40 -5.73
N GLN A 61 8.14 47.62 -5.63
CA GLN A 61 7.30 48.83 -5.53
C GLN A 61 6.43 48.99 -6.78
N GLU A 62 6.99 48.80 -7.97
CA GLU A 62 6.25 48.90 -9.23
C GLU A 62 5.15 47.82 -9.32
N CYS A 63 5.47 46.58 -8.94
CA CYS A 63 4.47 45.52 -8.88
C CYS A 63 3.34 45.87 -7.92
N TYR A 64 3.67 46.35 -6.71
CA TYR A 64 2.71 46.66 -5.67
C TYR A 64 1.80 47.82 -6.10
N GLU A 65 2.34 48.88 -6.71
CA GLU A 65 1.55 49.98 -7.27
C GLU A 65 0.58 49.51 -8.37
N LYS A 66 1.04 48.64 -9.28
CA LYS A 66 0.21 48.10 -10.36
C LYS A 66 -0.93 47.22 -9.82
N VAL A 67 -0.65 46.26 -8.94
CA VAL A 67 -1.70 45.41 -8.36
C VAL A 67 -2.64 46.21 -7.47
N SER A 68 -2.13 47.20 -6.73
CA SER A 68 -2.97 48.06 -5.91
C SER A 68 -3.94 48.89 -6.76
N SER A 69 -3.48 49.38 -7.92
CA SER A 69 -4.36 50.04 -8.89
C SER A 69 -5.35 49.06 -9.54
N GLU A 70 -4.92 47.86 -9.91
CA GLU A 70 -5.76 46.84 -10.58
C GLU A 70 -6.91 46.36 -9.69
N PHE A 71 -6.68 46.26 -8.38
CA PHE A 71 -7.63 45.74 -7.41
C PHE A 71 -8.23 46.81 -6.50
N GLU A 72 -8.06 48.09 -6.84
CA GLU A 72 -8.62 49.25 -6.11
C GLU A 72 -8.31 49.23 -4.60
N MET A 73 -7.05 48.98 -4.25
CA MET A 73 -6.58 48.91 -2.85
C MET A 73 -5.45 49.91 -2.57
N ASP A 74 -5.28 50.28 -1.30
CA ASP A 74 -4.16 51.11 -0.88
C ASP A 74 -2.84 50.31 -0.92
N VAL A 75 -1.82 50.89 -1.55
CA VAL A 75 -0.52 50.24 -1.76
C VAL A 75 0.24 50.01 -0.44
N ASN A 76 0.10 50.89 0.54
CA ASN A 76 0.73 50.71 1.85
C ASN A 76 0.03 49.58 2.61
N VAL A 77 -1.30 49.53 2.55
CA VAL A 77 -2.08 48.43 3.16
C VAL A 77 -1.71 47.08 2.55
N PHE A 78 -1.56 47.01 1.22
CA PHE A 78 -1.12 45.79 0.54
C PHE A 78 0.33 45.41 0.89
N SER A 79 1.23 46.39 0.87
CA SER A 79 2.63 46.19 1.23
C SER A 79 2.79 45.67 2.66
N ASP A 80 2.11 46.29 3.62
CA ASP A 80 2.11 45.88 5.03
C ASP A 80 1.53 44.46 5.19
N ALA A 81 0.47 44.13 4.45
CA ALA A 81 -0.12 42.80 4.49
C ALA A 81 0.85 41.71 4.00
N LEU A 82 1.56 41.96 2.88
CA LEU A 82 2.56 41.02 2.39
C LEU A 82 3.80 40.94 3.28
N GLU A 83 4.28 42.06 3.82
CA GLU A 83 5.41 42.04 4.75
C GLU A 83 5.07 41.23 6.02
N GLN A 84 3.86 41.41 6.55
CA GLN A 84 3.37 40.62 7.67
C GLN A 84 3.26 39.14 7.31
N LEU A 85 2.76 38.80 6.11
CA LEU A 85 2.71 37.41 5.62
C LEU A 85 4.10 36.80 5.47
N THR A 86 5.08 37.53 4.93
CA THR A 86 6.47 37.07 4.82
C THR A 86 7.07 36.77 6.20
N LYS A 87 6.75 37.57 7.22
CA LYS A 87 7.19 37.32 8.61
C LYS A 87 6.62 36.05 9.22
N THR A 88 5.52 35.52 8.67
CA THR A 88 4.95 34.26 9.17
C THR A 88 5.48 33.01 8.49
N VAL A 89 6.29 33.15 7.44
CA VAL A 89 6.89 32.03 6.71
C VAL A 89 7.72 31.18 7.67
N LYS A 90 7.44 29.88 7.68
CA LYS A 90 8.15 28.89 8.48
C LYS A 90 8.53 27.68 7.62
N PRO A 91 9.70 27.06 7.87
CA PRO A 91 10.05 25.81 7.24
C PRO A 91 9.14 24.67 7.71
N HIS A 92 8.81 23.76 6.80
CA HIS A 92 8.28 22.43 7.14
C HIS A 92 9.41 21.56 7.67
N SER A 93 9.86 21.84 8.90
CA SER A 93 11.04 21.20 9.51
C SER A 93 10.98 19.68 9.50
N GLU A 94 9.80 19.09 9.73
CA GLU A 94 9.60 17.64 9.69
C GLU A 94 9.81 17.08 8.27
N PHE A 95 9.22 17.71 7.25
CA PHE A 95 9.39 17.29 5.86
C PHE A 95 10.82 17.51 5.37
N ILE A 96 11.46 18.62 5.74
CA ILE A 96 12.87 18.89 5.44
C ILE A 96 13.76 17.81 6.07
N ALA A 97 13.50 17.40 7.31
CA ALA A 97 14.21 16.30 7.95
C ALA A 97 13.97 14.96 7.24
N ALA A 98 12.74 14.69 6.79
CA ALA A 98 12.44 13.52 5.97
C ALA A 98 13.24 13.50 4.66
N ILE A 99 13.30 14.63 3.94
CA ILE A 99 14.11 14.74 2.71
C ILE A 99 15.62 14.54 3.01
N LYS A 100 16.12 15.01 4.16
CA LYS A 100 17.50 14.72 4.59
C LYS A 100 17.72 13.21 4.77
N ASN A 101 16.80 12.52 5.43
CA ASN A 101 16.89 11.08 5.65
C ASN A 101 16.82 10.31 4.32
N ILE A 102 15.94 10.72 3.40
CA ILE A 102 15.85 10.16 2.04
C ILE A 102 17.15 10.36 1.29
N LYS A 103 17.72 11.57 1.30
CA LYS A 103 19.01 11.85 0.64
C LYS A 103 20.17 11.04 1.23
N ALA A 104 20.16 10.79 2.54
CA ALA A 104 21.14 9.93 3.19
C ALA A 104 20.98 8.44 2.82
N ALA A 105 19.75 7.97 2.64
CA ALA A 105 19.44 6.60 2.23
C ALA A 105 19.70 6.34 0.74
N PHE A 106 19.54 7.37 -0.11
CA PHE A 106 19.69 7.31 -1.56
C PHE A 106 20.67 8.40 -2.05
N PRO A 107 21.99 8.24 -1.82
CA PRO A 107 22.99 9.29 -2.07
C PRO A 107 23.12 9.70 -3.55
N GLU A 108 22.67 8.86 -4.47
CA GLU A 108 22.61 9.12 -5.91
C GLU A 108 21.47 10.08 -6.31
N ILE A 109 20.46 10.26 -5.44
CA ILE A 109 19.33 11.16 -5.71
C ILE A 109 19.75 12.61 -5.50
N LYS A 110 19.48 13.44 -6.51
CA LYS A 110 19.61 14.89 -6.44
C LYS A 110 18.27 15.53 -6.07
N ILE A 111 18.31 16.49 -5.16
CA ILE A 111 17.15 17.26 -4.73
C ILE A 111 17.24 18.64 -5.36
N TYR A 112 16.19 19.04 -6.05
CA TYR A 112 16.10 20.34 -6.68
C TYR A 112 14.90 21.12 -6.16
N GLY A 113 15.01 22.45 -6.19
CA GLY A 113 13.88 23.34 -5.96
C GLY A 113 13.37 23.98 -7.25
N MET A 114 12.06 24.05 -7.41
CA MET A 114 11.40 24.72 -8.53
C MET A 114 10.18 25.49 -8.03
N SER A 115 10.25 26.81 -8.00
CA SER A 115 9.19 27.62 -7.41
C SER A 115 8.84 28.85 -8.23
N ASN A 116 7.56 29.21 -8.22
CA ASN A 116 7.08 30.48 -8.71
C ASN A 116 7.40 31.52 -7.63
N ILE A 117 8.39 32.37 -7.89
CA ILE A 117 8.92 33.32 -6.92
C ILE A 117 9.61 34.48 -7.63
N SER A 118 9.39 35.69 -7.12
CA SER A 118 10.04 36.91 -7.60
C SER A 118 11.52 36.97 -7.18
N GLN A 119 12.32 37.83 -7.83
CA GLN A 119 13.73 38.01 -7.45
C GLN A 119 13.91 38.47 -6.00
N PRO A 120 13.24 39.54 -5.52
CA PRO A 120 13.44 40.03 -4.16
C PRO A 120 13.06 38.99 -3.09
N ASP A 121 12.02 38.20 -3.34
CA ASP A 121 11.55 37.21 -2.36
C ASP A 121 12.47 35.97 -2.35
N TYR A 122 13.00 35.58 -3.51
CA TYR A 122 14.01 34.51 -3.57
C TYR A 122 15.31 34.92 -2.86
N GLU A 123 15.80 36.13 -3.10
CA GLU A 123 17.01 36.64 -2.43
C GLU A 123 16.85 36.67 -0.90
N PHE A 124 15.67 37.05 -0.42
CA PHE A 124 15.33 37.02 1.01
C PHE A 124 15.33 35.59 1.59
N LEU A 125 14.75 34.61 0.87
CA LEU A 125 14.64 33.22 1.35
C LEU A 125 15.91 32.39 1.13
N LYS A 126 16.80 32.81 0.22
CA LYS A 126 18.01 32.06 -0.18
C LYS A 126 18.90 31.63 0.99
N PRO A 127 19.18 32.46 2.03
CA PRO A 127 19.97 32.03 3.18
C PRO A 127 19.29 30.88 3.95
N MET A 128 17.96 30.97 4.14
CA MET A 128 17.18 29.93 4.80
C MET A 128 17.20 28.62 3.98
N ILE A 129 16.91 28.69 2.69
CA ILE A 129 16.95 27.53 1.78
C ILE A 129 18.34 26.86 1.81
N SER A 130 19.40 27.67 1.76
CA SER A 130 20.79 27.18 1.79
C SER A 130 21.13 26.49 3.11
N SER A 131 20.63 27.02 4.25
CA SER A 131 20.88 26.46 5.59
C SER A 131 20.29 25.06 5.79
N TRP A 132 19.31 24.67 4.98
CA TRP A 132 18.76 23.31 5.04
C TRP A 132 19.75 22.27 4.53
N GLY A 133 20.64 22.62 3.59
CA GLY A 133 21.66 21.72 3.05
C GLY A 133 21.10 20.53 2.26
N ILE A 134 19.86 20.60 1.79
CA ILE A 134 19.22 19.51 1.02
C ILE A 134 19.27 19.73 -0.49
N ILE A 135 19.22 20.99 -0.95
CA ILE A 135 19.04 21.36 -2.35
C ILE A 135 20.38 21.34 -3.11
N ASP A 136 20.48 20.53 -4.15
CA ASP A 136 21.61 20.45 -5.08
C ASP A 136 21.53 21.50 -6.21
N GLY A 137 20.32 21.95 -6.55
CA GLY A 137 20.10 23.02 -7.53
C GLY A 137 18.72 23.65 -7.40
N PHE A 138 18.58 24.93 -7.73
CA PHE A 138 17.32 25.65 -7.61
C PHE A 138 17.00 26.43 -8.89
N ARG A 139 15.73 26.46 -9.28
CA ARG A 139 15.23 27.22 -10.43
C ARG A 139 14.03 28.08 -10.01
N PRO A 140 14.26 29.38 -9.73
CA PRO A 140 13.17 30.32 -9.48
C PRO A 140 12.57 30.80 -10.80
N SER A 141 11.26 31.08 -10.82
CA SER A 141 10.57 31.53 -12.05
C SER A 141 11.10 32.84 -12.61
N TYR A 142 11.57 33.77 -11.76
CA TYR A 142 12.05 35.08 -12.24
C TYR A 142 13.28 34.93 -13.14
N GLU A 143 14.17 33.99 -12.80
CA GLU A 143 15.37 33.69 -13.56
C GLU A 143 15.04 32.85 -14.81
N ALA A 144 13.92 32.12 -14.78
CA ALA A 144 13.46 31.31 -15.90
C ALA A 144 12.65 32.10 -16.95
N GLY A 145 12.09 33.25 -16.56
CA GLY A 145 11.15 34.02 -17.38
C GLY A 145 9.80 33.32 -17.60
N LYS A 146 9.55 32.21 -16.90
CA LYS A 146 8.46 31.25 -17.09
C LYS A 146 8.07 30.66 -15.75
N ARG A 147 6.79 30.30 -15.57
CA ARG A 147 6.27 29.81 -14.30
C ARG A 147 5.49 28.51 -14.46
N LYS A 148 5.34 27.76 -13.37
CA LYS A 148 4.35 26.67 -13.30
C LYS A 148 2.93 27.27 -13.35
N PRO A 149 1.96 26.63 -14.02
CA PRO A 149 2.01 25.31 -14.67
C PRO A 149 2.39 25.33 -16.18
N GLU A 150 3.05 26.37 -16.69
CA GLU A 150 3.43 26.43 -18.11
C GLU A 150 4.41 25.30 -18.47
N ASN A 151 4.11 24.53 -19.54
CA ASN A 151 4.98 23.43 -19.99
C ASN A 151 6.44 23.86 -20.17
N ALA A 152 6.65 25.08 -20.66
CA ALA A 152 7.97 25.63 -20.90
C ALA A 152 8.80 25.79 -19.61
N SER A 153 8.17 25.97 -18.44
CA SER A 153 8.86 26.03 -17.15
C SER A 153 9.50 24.67 -16.81
N TYR A 154 8.74 23.57 -16.98
CA TYR A 154 9.24 22.21 -16.74
C TYR A 154 10.29 21.77 -17.76
N ILE A 155 10.09 22.08 -19.05
CA ILE A 155 11.03 21.71 -20.12
C ILE A 155 12.39 22.38 -19.90
N THR A 156 12.39 23.69 -19.66
CA THR A 156 13.65 24.42 -19.42
C THR A 156 14.32 24.03 -18.10
N PHE A 157 13.54 23.56 -17.11
CA PHE A 157 14.09 22.97 -15.90
C PHE A 157 14.87 21.69 -16.20
N LEU A 158 14.29 20.76 -16.97
CA LEU A 158 14.94 19.51 -17.37
C LEU A 158 16.21 19.79 -18.19
N GLU A 159 16.17 20.73 -19.13
CA GLU A 159 17.33 21.14 -19.93
C GLU A 159 18.46 21.71 -19.06
N LYS A 160 18.14 22.61 -18.11
CA LYS A 160 19.14 23.26 -17.24
C LYS A 160 19.90 22.25 -16.38
N PHE A 161 19.22 21.21 -15.90
CA PHE A 161 19.81 20.20 -15.01
C PHE A 161 20.13 18.89 -15.72
N GLU A 162 20.00 18.84 -17.05
CA GLU A 162 20.25 17.66 -17.89
C GLU A 162 19.51 16.40 -17.41
N LEU A 163 18.26 16.57 -16.99
CA LEU A 163 17.45 15.51 -16.40
C LEU A 163 16.58 14.80 -17.45
N ASN A 164 16.49 13.48 -17.33
CA ASN A 164 15.47 12.71 -18.01
C ASN A 164 14.15 12.78 -17.23
N VAL A 165 13.07 13.19 -17.89
CA VAL A 165 11.75 13.32 -17.27
C VAL A 165 11.25 12.03 -16.61
N ARG A 166 11.60 10.86 -17.15
CA ARG A 166 11.19 9.54 -16.63
C ARG A 166 11.91 9.14 -15.34
N GLU A 167 12.98 9.85 -15.00
CA GLU A 167 13.81 9.66 -13.81
C GLU A 167 13.58 10.78 -12.77
N ALA A 168 12.57 11.64 -12.96
CA ALA A 168 12.28 12.77 -12.09
C ALA A 168 10.94 12.62 -11.35
N ILE A 169 11.00 12.79 -10.03
CA ILE A 169 9.84 12.92 -9.14
C ILE A 169 9.56 14.42 -8.95
N PHE A 170 8.32 14.85 -9.14
CA PHE A 170 7.91 16.25 -8.97
C PHE A 170 6.88 16.39 -7.86
N ILE A 171 7.09 17.31 -6.92
CA ILE A 171 6.25 17.49 -5.73
C ILE A 171 5.84 18.95 -5.61
N ASP A 172 4.54 19.19 -5.57
CA ASP A 172 3.92 20.52 -5.57
C ASP A 172 2.56 20.44 -4.86
N ASP A 173 2.14 21.48 -4.16
CA ASP A 173 0.85 21.52 -3.46
C ASP A 173 -0.32 21.83 -4.41
N ARG A 174 -0.06 22.45 -5.56
CA ARG A 174 -1.09 22.81 -6.56
C ARG A 174 -1.31 21.67 -7.56
N VAL A 175 -2.57 21.22 -7.67
CA VAL A 175 -2.97 20.13 -8.57
C VAL A 175 -2.69 20.46 -10.03
N GLU A 176 -2.89 21.71 -10.45
CA GLU A 176 -2.59 22.16 -11.81
C GLU A 176 -1.11 22.01 -12.17
N ASN A 177 -0.21 22.20 -11.20
CA ASN A 177 1.22 22.00 -11.40
C ASN A 177 1.56 20.52 -11.55
N THR A 178 1.03 19.67 -10.65
CA THR A 178 1.30 18.22 -10.73
C THR A 178 0.65 17.53 -11.93
N VAL A 179 -0.49 18.02 -12.39
CA VAL A 179 -1.12 17.57 -13.65
C VAL A 179 -0.25 17.94 -14.85
N ALA A 180 0.22 19.18 -14.94
CA ALA A 180 1.10 19.61 -16.03
C ALA A 180 2.41 18.79 -16.06
N ALA A 181 3.04 18.61 -14.89
CA ALA A 181 4.22 17.75 -14.76
C ALA A 181 3.93 16.29 -15.16
N SER A 182 2.84 15.70 -14.68
CA SER A 182 2.47 14.32 -15.05
C SER A 182 2.25 14.17 -16.56
N ALA A 183 1.61 15.15 -17.21
CA ALA A 183 1.37 15.15 -18.64
C ALA A 183 2.66 15.18 -19.47
N LEU A 184 3.74 15.74 -18.92
CA LEU A 184 5.07 15.75 -19.54
C LEU A 184 5.89 14.48 -19.24
N GLY A 185 5.41 13.61 -18.34
CA GLY A 185 6.01 12.31 -18.04
C GLY A 185 6.74 12.25 -16.69
N PHE A 186 6.67 13.30 -15.86
CA PHE A 186 7.20 13.25 -14.49
C PHE A 186 6.38 12.26 -13.66
N LYS A 187 7.03 11.65 -12.65
CA LYS A 187 6.26 11.08 -11.55
C LYS A 187 5.86 12.19 -10.59
N ALA A 188 4.67 12.77 -10.77
CA ALA A 188 4.21 13.84 -9.90
C ALA A 188 3.46 13.32 -8.66
N VAL A 189 3.61 14.02 -7.54
CA VAL A 189 2.89 13.79 -6.28
C VAL A 189 2.37 15.14 -5.79
N THR A 190 1.04 15.27 -5.68
CA THR A 190 0.45 16.45 -5.04
C THR A 190 0.72 16.41 -3.54
N PHE A 191 1.31 17.47 -3.01
CA PHE A 191 1.63 17.59 -1.60
C PHE A 191 0.35 17.82 -0.80
N SER A 192 0.12 16.99 0.21
CA SER A 192 -1.06 17.07 1.08
C SER A 192 -0.69 17.01 2.55
N ASP A 193 0.08 16.00 2.93
CA ASP A 193 0.56 15.75 4.28
C ASP A 193 2.05 15.33 4.20
N PRO A 194 2.93 15.88 5.06
CA PRO A 194 4.35 15.54 5.07
C PRO A 194 4.64 14.04 5.15
N GLN A 195 3.96 13.30 6.03
CA GLN A 195 4.22 11.87 6.25
C GLN A 195 3.75 11.04 5.07
N GLU A 196 2.59 11.37 4.50
CA GLU A 196 2.07 10.71 3.31
C GLU A 196 2.98 10.92 2.09
N VAL A 197 3.48 12.14 1.88
CA VAL A 197 4.40 12.44 0.77
C VAL A 197 5.74 11.75 0.99
N GLU A 198 6.29 11.78 2.21
CA GLU A 198 7.49 11.02 2.57
C GLU A 198 7.31 9.52 2.23
N ARG A 199 6.20 8.92 2.65
CA ARG A 199 5.86 7.52 2.38
C ARG A 199 5.81 7.23 0.88
N ARG A 200 5.22 8.12 0.09
CA ARG A 200 5.18 7.99 -1.37
C ARG A 200 6.57 8.05 -1.99
N ILE A 201 7.45 8.93 -1.50
CA ILE A 201 8.84 8.99 -1.99
C ILE A 201 9.56 7.68 -1.67
N TRP A 202 9.45 7.18 -0.44
CA TRP A 202 10.04 5.89 -0.06
C TRP A 202 9.53 4.73 -0.92
N ASN A 203 8.24 4.72 -1.26
CA ASN A 203 7.67 3.68 -2.12
C ASN A 203 8.12 3.79 -3.58
N LEU A 204 8.57 4.97 -4.03
CA LEU A 204 9.11 5.18 -5.37
C LEU A 204 10.61 4.85 -5.48
N LEU A 205 11.35 5.04 -4.40
CA LEU A 205 12.81 4.85 -4.38
C LEU A 205 13.23 3.50 -3.83
N GLY A 206 12.58 3.01 -2.78
CA GLY A 206 12.96 1.79 -2.09
C GLY A 206 12.44 0.53 -2.76
N ASN A 207 13.20 -0.57 -2.66
CA ASN A 207 12.71 -1.88 -3.08
C ASN A 207 11.59 -2.34 -2.12
N PRO A 208 10.36 -2.57 -2.62
CA PRO A 208 9.23 -2.90 -1.76
C PRO A 208 9.35 -4.28 -1.11
N VAL A 209 10.01 -5.23 -1.76
CA VAL A 209 10.23 -6.59 -1.23
C VAL A 209 11.23 -6.54 -0.08
N ASP A 210 12.35 -5.83 -0.24
CA ASP A 210 13.38 -5.72 0.79
C ASP A 210 12.84 -5.00 2.03
N ARG A 211 12.18 -3.86 1.85
CA ARG A 211 11.52 -3.12 2.94
C ARG A 211 10.47 -3.96 3.67
N GLY A 212 9.68 -4.73 2.91
CA GLY A 212 8.69 -5.65 3.48
C GLY A 212 9.35 -6.77 4.28
N MET A 213 10.44 -7.35 3.80
CA MET A 213 11.20 -8.37 4.52
C MET A 213 11.87 -7.81 5.79
N GLU A 214 12.46 -6.62 5.73
CA GLU A 214 13.03 -5.95 6.91
C GLU A 214 11.97 -5.72 8.00
N TYR A 215 10.75 -5.31 7.61
CA TYR A 215 9.63 -5.22 8.55
C TYR A 215 9.33 -6.59 9.17
N MET A 216 9.23 -7.64 8.37
CA MET A 216 8.92 -9.00 8.85
C MET A 216 9.98 -9.51 9.82
N GLU A 217 11.27 -9.30 9.52
CA GLU A 217 12.40 -9.71 10.34
C GLU A 217 12.45 -8.94 11.67
N ARG A 218 12.27 -7.62 11.64
CA ARG A 218 12.21 -6.76 12.84
C ARG A 218 11.07 -7.16 13.78
N ASN A 219 9.98 -7.69 13.21
CA ASN A 219 8.77 -8.11 13.92
C ASN A 219 8.66 -9.65 14.05
N ALA A 220 9.74 -10.38 13.79
CA ALA A 220 9.75 -11.84 13.88
C ALA A 220 9.21 -12.31 15.24
N LYS A 221 8.31 -13.31 15.21
CA LYS A 221 7.63 -13.90 16.38
C LYS A 221 6.68 -12.97 17.14
N LYS A 222 6.46 -11.74 16.66
CA LYS A 222 5.59 -10.71 17.27
C LYS A 222 4.36 -10.38 16.41
N MET A 223 4.27 -10.94 15.20
CA MET A 223 3.18 -10.67 14.25
C MET A 223 1.91 -11.44 14.61
N MET A 224 1.29 -11.09 15.75
CA MET A 224 0.02 -11.65 16.21
C MET A 224 -1.16 -10.90 15.56
N LEU A 225 -2.36 -11.46 15.72
CA LEU A 225 -3.58 -10.78 15.29
C LEU A 225 -3.98 -9.66 16.25
N GLU A 226 -4.68 -8.66 15.71
CA GLU A 226 -5.27 -7.55 16.46
C GLU A 226 -6.80 -7.57 16.34
N LEU A 227 -7.49 -7.21 17.42
CA LEU A 227 -8.95 -7.10 17.44
C LEU A 227 -9.42 -5.68 17.11
N SER A 228 -10.59 -5.55 16.47
CA SER A 228 -11.25 -4.26 16.28
C SER A 228 -11.65 -3.56 17.56
N THR A 229 -11.83 -4.33 18.64
CA THR A 229 -12.08 -3.83 19.99
C THR A 229 -10.81 -3.44 20.76
N GLY A 230 -9.64 -3.58 20.13
CA GLY A 230 -8.34 -3.42 20.77
C GLY A 230 -7.84 -4.72 21.42
N GLY A 231 -6.52 -4.80 21.60
CA GLY A 231 -5.83 -5.97 22.13
C GLY A 231 -5.33 -6.94 21.05
N GLU A 232 -4.39 -7.79 21.46
CA GLU A 232 -3.80 -8.83 20.62
C GLU A 232 -4.50 -10.17 20.84
N GLN A 233 -4.54 -10.98 19.79
CA GLN A 233 -5.05 -12.34 19.79
C GLN A 233 -3.98 -13.30 19.24
N PRO A 234 -3.27 -14.01 20.12
CA PRO A 234 -2.35 -15.07 19.71
C PRO A 234 -3.09 -16.26 19.11
N ASP A 235 -2.77 -16.60 17.87
CA ASP A 235 -3.49 -17.62 17.10
C ASP A 235 -2.52 -18.46 16.25
N ASN A 236 -2.84 -19.72 16.01
CA ASN A 236 -2.06 -20.60 15.12
C ASN A 236 -2.29 -20.26 13.64
N PHE A 237 -3.48 -19.75 13.30
CA PHE A 237 -3.95 -19.64 11.93
C PHE A 237 -3.13 -18.64 11.09
N SER A 238 -2.94 -17.43 11.60
CA SER A 238 -2.14 -16.38 10.98
C SER A 238 -0.67 -16.79 10.85
N GLN A 239 -0.15 -17.52 11.83
CA GLN A 239 1.23 -18.01 11.81
C GLN A 239 1.41 -19.06 10.71
N LEU A 240 0.45 -19.96 10.52
CA LEU A 240 0.45 -20.92 9.41
C LEU A 240 0.38 -20.22 8.04
N ILE A 241 -0.44 -19.17 7.91
CA ILE A 241 -0.50 -18.38 6.67
C ILE A 241 0.85 -17.71 6.38
N ILE A 242 1.47 -17.06 7.38
CA ILE A 242 2.79 -16.43 7.22
C ILE A 242 3.81 -17.49 6.81
N LEU A 243 3.85 -18.63 7.49
CA LEU A 243 4.78 -19.73 7.18
C LEU A 243 4.57 -20.27 5.76
N GLU A 244 3.34 -20.45 5.30
CA GLU A 244 3.05 -20.90 3.94
C GLU A 244 3.58 -19.91 2.89
N LEU A 245 3.41 -18.62 3.14
CA LEU A 245 3.77 -17.55 2.21
C LEU A 245 5.29 -17.34 2.15
N THR A 246 5.95 -17.35 3.30
CA THR A 246 7.38 -17.00 3.44
C THR A 246 8.32 -18.20 3.44
N LYS A 247 7.84 -19.38 3.86
CA LYS A 247 8.65 -20.58 4.12
C LYS A 247 9.76 -20.34 5.16
N ASP A 248 9.55 -19.40 6.07
CA ASP A 248 10.53 -19.02 7.08
C ASP A 248 9.97 -19.14 8.50
N GLU A 249 10.36 -20.22 9.18
CA GLU A 249 9.97 -20.50 10.57
C GLU A 249 10.50 -19.47 11.57
N ARG A 250 11.56 -18.72 11.22
CA ARG A 250 12.14 -17.71 12.13
C ARG A 250 11.16 -16.56 12.37
N LEU A 251 10.28 -16.30 11.41
CA LEU A 251 9.31 -15.20 11.43
C LEU A 251 8.09 -15.48 12.32
N ILE A 252 7.76 -16.75 12.55
CA ILE A 252 6.52 -17.16 13.21
C ILE A 252 6.76 -17.63 14.63
N LYS A 253 5.72 -17.54 15.45
CA LYS A 253 5.68 -18.14 16.79
C LYS A 253 4.61 -19.22 16.82
N LEU A 254 4.91 -20.38 16.24
CA LEU A 254 4.04 -21.56 16.28
C LEU A 254 4.62 -22.61 17.21
N GLN A 255 3.76 -23.27 17.99
CA GLN A 255 4.14 -24.43 18.78
C GLN A 255 3.43 -25.65 18.21
N ARG A 256 4.20 -26.60 17.67
CA ARG A 256 3.65 -27.87 17.22
C ARG A 256 3.03 -28.59 18.41
N ARG A 257 1.75 -28.95 18.28
CA ARG A 257 1.07 -29.88 19.17
C ARG A 257 1.02 -31.23 18.48
N GLU A 258 1.36 -32.30 19.19
CA GLU A 258 1.12 -33.66 18.71
C GLU A 258 -0.38 -33.89 18.58
N GLY A 259 -0.82 -34.51 17.49
CA GLY A 259 -2.22 -34.86 17.26
C GLY A 259 -2.80 -34.40 15.92
N PRO A 260 -3.98 -34.94 15.57
CA PRO A 260 -4.58 -34.79 14.25
C PRO A 260 -5.39 -33.50 14.06
N THR A 261 -5.66 -32.74 15.12
CA THR A 261 -6.50 -31.54 15.05
C THR A 261 -5.81 -30.34 15.68
N TRP A 262 -6.14 -29.17 15.15
CA TRP A 262 -5.56 -27.90 15.56
C TRP A 262 -6.62 -26.92 16.01
N ASN A 263 -6.26 -26.13 17.01
CA ASN A 263 -7.08 -25.02 17.48
C ASN A 263 -6.64 -23.73 16.82
N TYR A 264 -7.60 -22.89 16.44
CA TYR A 264 -7.35 -21.51 16.05
C TYR A 264 -6.49 -20.74 17.08
N PHE A 265 -6.72 -20.92 18.38
CA PHE A 265 -6.02 -20.19 19.45
C PHE A 265 -4.72 -20.89 19.91
N HIS A 266 -3.70 -20.10 20.28
CA HIS A 266 -2.39 -20.63 20.74
C HIS A 266 -2.44 -21.40 22.07
N HIS A 267 -3.13 -20.89 23.08
CA HIS A 267 -3.06 -21.42 24.46
C HIS A 267 -4.45 -21.51 25.09
N SER A 268 -5.08 -20.37 25.37
CA SER A 268 -6.47 -20.31 25.82
C SER A 268 -7.38 -20.38 24.60
N ASN A 269 -8.10 -21.48 24.46
CA ASN A 269 -9.19 -21.60 23.52
C ASN A 269 -10.49 -20.96 24.05
N THR A 270 -10.43 -20.21 25.15
CA THR A 270 -11.57 -19.44 25.65
C THR A 270 -11.47 -17.99 25.23
N PHE A 271 -12.49 -17.51 24.52
CA PHE A 271 -12.66 -16.12 24.10
C PHE A 271 -14.07 -15.64 24.47
N MET A 272 -14.15 -14.50 25.16
CA MET A 272 -15.41 -13.92 25.67
C MET A 272 -16.30 -14.94 26.40
N GLY A 273 -15.71 -15.72 27.31
CA GLY A 273 -16.43 -16.71 28.11
C GLY A 273 -16.90 -17.96 27.35
N THR A 274 -16.57 -18.09 26.06
CA THR A 274 -16.86 -19.29 25.26
C THR A 274 -15.57 -20.05 25.00
N THR A 275 -15.55 -21.35 25.32
CA THR A 275 -14.46 -22.26 24.96
C THR A 275 -14.70 -22.83 23.56
N TYR A 276 -13.70 -22.71 22.71
CA TYR A 276 -13.71 -23.12 21.30
C TYR A 276 -12.98 -24.45 21.14
N SER A 277 -13.62 -25.42 20.47
CA SER A 277 -12.97 -26.66 20.10
C SER A 277 -11.90 -26.42 19.04
N ASP A 278 -11.12 -27.44 18.73
CA ASP A 278 -10.36 -27.47 17.50
C ASP A 278 -11.28 -27.29 16.29
N ASP A 279 -10.70 -26.79 15.21
CA ASP A 279 -11.44 -26.34 14.05
C ASP A 279 -10.86 -26.86 12.74
N CYS A 280 -11.76 -27.01 11.78
CA CYS A 280 -11.49 -27.55 10.47
C CYS A 280 -10.50 -26.70 9.67
N ASP A 281 -10.53 -25.37 9.82
CA ASP A 281 -9.74 -24.46 9.01
C ASP A 281 -8.26 -24.47 9.42
N THR A 282 -8.00 -24.28 10.72
CA THR A 282 -6.65 -24.33 11.28
C THR A 282 -6.03 -25.71 11.09
N THR A 283 -6.82 -26.77 11.30
CA THR A 283 -6.38 -28.14 11.02
C THR A 283 -5.98 -28.30 9.56
N SER A 284 -6.83 -27.88 8.62
CA SER A 284 -6.52 -28.00 7.19
C SER A 284 -5.28 -27.21 6.77
N TYR A 285 -5.09 -25.99 7.29
CA TYR A 285 -3.86 -25.23 7.05
C TYR A 285 -2.62 -25.92 7.60
N ALA A 286 -2.67 -26.41 8.85
CA ALA A 286 -1.54 -27.11 9.46
C ALA A 286 -1.13 -28.32 8.63
N MET A 287 -2.09 -29.16 8.25
CA MET A 287 -1.87 -30.36 7.44
C MET A 287 -1.31 -30.07 6.03
N CYS A 288 -1.60 -28.88 5.49
CA CYS A 288 -1.11 -28.45 4.17
C CYS A 288 0.24 -27.72 4.19
N THR A 289 0.67 -27.23 5.36
CA THR A 289 1.77 -26.27 5.51
C THR A 289 2.97 -26.84 6.23
N LEU A 290 2.74 -27.65 7.28
CA LEU A 290 3.81 -28.22 8.08
C LEU A 290 4.35 -29.50 7.42
N ASP A 291 5.65 -29.51 7.14
CA ASP A 291 6.31 -30.59 6.40
C ASP A 291 6.57 -31.84 7.25
N ASP A 292 6.46 -31.71 8.57
CA ASP A 292 6.82 -32.73 9.56
C ASP A 292 5.62 -33.53 10.10
N ILE A 293 4.41 -33.35 9.55
CA ILE A 293 3.20 -34.08 9.96
C ILE A 293 3.20 -35.51 9.38
N PRO A 294 3.17 -36.56 10.22
CA PRO A 294 3.05 -37.95 9.79
C PRO A 294 1.76 -38.23 9.02
N ALA A 295 1.83 -39.19 8.08
CA ALA A 295 0.66 -39.61 7.29
C ALA A 295 -0.53 -40.05 8.16
N HIS A 296 -0.29 -40.76 9.26
CA HIS A 296 -1.37 -41.22 10.15
C HIS A 296 -2.09 -40.05 10.87
N GLU A 297 -1.39 -38.95 11.18
CA GLU A 297 -2.04 -37.75 11.73
C GLU A 297 -2.91 -37.07 10.67
N LYS A 298 -2.46 -37.02 9.41
CA LYS A 298 -3.26 -36.51 8.29
C LYS A 298 -4.51 -37.35 8.03
N GLU A 299 -4.38 -38.68 8.06
CA GLU A 299 -5.51 -39.60 7.93
C GLU A 299 -6.54 -39.38 9.05
N ALA A 300 -6.08 -39.33 10.31
CA ALA A 300 -6.95 -39.04 11.45
C ALA A 300 -7.58 -37.63 11.39
N ALA A 301 -6.88 -36.64 10.84
CA ALA A 301 -7.43 -35.30 10.61
C ALA A 301 -8.58 -35.32 9.59
N MET A 302 -8.42 -36.07 8.50
CA MET A 302 -9.48 -36.29 7.51
C MET A 302 -10.68 -37.00 8.14
N ASP A 303 -10.46 -38.02 8.96
CA ASP A 303 -11.54 -38.73 9.67
C ASP A 303 -12.32 -37.81 10.62
N ALA A 304 -11.62 -36.90 11.32
CA ALA A 304 -12.25 -35.90 12.17
C ALA A 304 -13.14 -34.94 11.36
N ILE A 305 -12.68 -34.50 10.18
CA ILE A 305 -13.46 -33.65 9.27
C ILE A 305 -14.68 -34.39 8.72
N LEU A 306 -14.53 -35.64 8.25
CA LEU A 306 -15.62 -36.46 7.72
C LEU A 306 -16.67 -36.80 8.78
N SER A 307 -16.26 -36.92 10.04
CA SER A 307 -17.16 -37.14 11.17
C SER A 307 -17.95 -35.88 11.58
N ASN A 308 -17.64 -34.73 10.97
CA ASN A 308 -18.15 -33.41 11.34
C ASN A 308 -18.61 -32.60 10.11
N LEU A 309 -19.42 -33.24 9.27
CA LEU A 309 -20.06 -32.62 8.10
C LEU A 309 -21.48 -32.13 8.43
N SER A 310 -21.97 -31.16 7.64
CA SER A 310 -23.38 -30.79 7.60
C SER A 310 -24.23 -31.88 6.95
N PRO A 311 -25.57 -31.81 7.03
CA PRO A 311 -26.47 -32.69 6.27
C PRO A 311 -26.24 -32.67 4.76
N ASP A 312 -25.69 -31.58 4.22
CA ASP A 312 -25.34 -31.42 2.81
C ASP A 312 -23.92 -31.94 2.47
N ASN A 313 -23.28 -32.67 3.39
CA ASN A 313 -21.91 -33.18 3.29
C ASN A 313 -20.86 -32.06 3.11
N LEU A 314 -21.04 -30.94 3.82
CA LEU A 314 -20.09 -29.82 3.82
C LEU A 314 -19.33 -29.75 5.15
N PRO A 315 -18.00 -29.59 5.15
CA PRO A 315 -17.20 -29.42 6.36
C PRO A 315 -17.72 -28.28 7.26
N LEU A 316 -17.97 -28.59 8.52
CA LEU A 316 -18.32 -27.59 9.54
C LEU A 316 -17.05 -26.99 10.15
N CYS A 317 -17.16 -25.73 10.56
CA CYS A 317 -16.06 -24.95 11.13
C CYS A 317 -15.44 -25.59 12.38
N TRP A 318 -16.24 -25.81 13.41
CA TRP A 318 -15.77 -26.32 14.70
C TRP A 318 -15.98 -27.83 14.77
N PHE A 319 -15.01 -28.59 15.30
CA PHE A 319 -15.16 -30.00 15.67
C PHE A 319 -16.04 -30.15 16.93
N ASN A 320 -17.26 -29.61 16.84
CA ASN A 320 -18.25 -29.56 17.88
C ASN A 320 -19.64 -29.57 17.24
N LYS A 321 -20.35 -30.70 17.38
CA LYS A 321 -21.68 -30.90 16.79
C LYS A 321 -22.74 -29.92 17.29
N SER A 322 -22.54 -29.33 18.47
CA SER A 322 -23.42 -28.29 19.02
C SER A 322 -23.17 -26.90 18.40
N ARG A 323 -22.18 -26.76 17.50
CA ARG A 323 -21.84 -25.50 16.81
C ARG A 323 -21.71 -25.70 15.29
N PRO A 324 -22.80 -26.08 14.58
CA PRO A 324 -22.76 -26.38 13.15
C PRO A 324 -22.65 -25.09 12.32
N ARG A 325 -21.46 -24.49 12.28
CA ARG A 325 -21.19 -23.25 11.54
C ARG A 325 -20.56 -23.56 10.19
N LEU A 326 -21.17 -23.02 9.13
CA LEU A 326 -20.67 -23.09 7.75
C LEU A 326 -19.96 -21.79 7.36
N CYS A 327 -18.92 -21.92 6.56
CA CYS A 327 -18.24 -20.82 5.88
C CYS A 327 -17.54 -21.38 4.64
N HIS A 328 -17.80 -20.79 3.47
CA HIS A 328 -17.25 -21.29 2.21
C HIS A 328 -15.72 -21.17 2.12
N GLY A 329 -15.08 -20.23 2.83
CA GLY A 329 -13.62 -20.17 2.93
C GLY A 329 -13.03 -21.37 3.67
N ILE A 330 -13.64 -21.75 4.81
CA ILE A 330 -13.26 -22.94 5.58
C ILE A 330 -13.48 -24.21 4.76
N ILE A 331 -14.63 -24.31 4.10
CA ILE A 331 -14.98 -25.44 3.24
C ILE A 331 -13.97 -25.57 2.08
N ALA A 332 -13.56 -24.46 1.47
CA ALA A 332 -12.54 -24.45 0.43
C ALA A 332 -11.19 -24.95 0.95
N ASN A 333 -10.79 -24.56 2.15
CA ASN A 333 -9.51 -24.99 2.72
C ASN A 333 -9.52 -26.48 3.13
N ALA A 334 -10.63 -26.96 3.68
CA ALA A 334 -10.84 -28.39 3.94
C ALA A 334 -10.78 -29.21 2.65
N PHE A 335 -11.46 -28.77 1.59
CA PHE A 335 -11.37 -29.43 0.29
C PHE A 335 -9.95 -29.43 -0.28
N ARG A 336 -9.25 -28.30 -0.16
CA ARG A 336 -7.84 -28.18 -0.54
C ARG A 336 -6.98 -29.22 0.16
N PHE A 337 -7.13 -29.41 1.47
CA PHE A 337 -6.40 -30.44 2.21
C PHE A 337 -6.65 -31.83 1.64
N PHE A 338 -7.91 -32.24 1.50
CA PHE A 338 -8.25 -33.57 0.95
C PHE A 338 -7.73 -33.76 -0.47
N ALA A 339 -7.87 -32.75 -1.34
CA ALA A 339 -7.42 -32.83 -2.71
C ALA A 339 -5.87 -32.91 -2.81
N LEU A 340 -5.13 -32.21 -1.95
CA LEU A 340 -3.68 -32.31 -1.86
C LEU A 340 -3.22 -33.67 -1.32
N GLU A 341 -4.00 -34.36 -0.52
CA GLU A 341 -3.72 -35.75 -0.10
C GLU A 341 -4.23 -36.80 -1.12
N GLY A 342 -4.77 -36.37 -2.27
CA GLY A 342 -5.32 -37.30 -3.27
C GLY A 342 -6.63 -37.97 -2.83
N LYS A 343 -7.31 -37.41 -1.82
CA LYS A 343 -8.56 -37.89 -1.22
C LYS A 343 -9.76 -36.98 -1.49
N GLY A 344 -9.66 -36.06 -2.47
CA GLY A 344 -10.71 -35.10 -2.81
C GLY A 344 -12.07 -35.72 -3.13
N SER A 345 -12.11 -36.97 -3.62
CA SER A 345 -13.35 -37.70 -3.90
C SER A 345 -14.21 -37.97 -2.66
N LEU A 346 -13.62 -38.03 -1.47
CA LEU A 346 -14.35 -38.16 -0.20
C LEU A 346 -15.20 -36.91 0.11
N LEU A 347 -14.89 -35.78 -0.53
CA LEU A 347 -15.60 -34.51 -0.41
C LEU A 347 -16.27 -34.10 -1.74
N ALA A 348 -16.81 -35.05 -2.51
CA ALA A 348 -17.44 -34.78 -3.81
C ALA A 348 -18.56 -33.73 -3.76
N HIS A 349 -19.41 -33.75 -2.73
CA HIS A 349 -20.47 -32.75 -2.54
C HIS A 349 -19.91 -31.35 -2.28
N THR A 350 -18.80 -31.27 -1.55
CA THR A 350 -18.07 -30.02 -1.31
C THR A 350 -17.50 -29.46 -2.62
N TYR A 351 -16.90 -30.30 -3.47
CA TYR A 351 -16.43 -29.87 -4.79
C TYR A 351 -17.57 -29.25 -5.62
N LEU A 352 -18.72 -29.91 -5.68
CA LEU A 352 -19.90 -29.42 -6.41
C LEU A 352 -20.41 -28.09 -5.83
N PHE A 353 -20.40 -27.94 -4.50
CA PHE A 353 -20.78 -26.71 -3.83
C PHE A 353 -19.83 -25.54 -4.18
N LEU A 354 -18.51 -25.76 -4.12
CA LEU A 354 -17.50 -24.75 -4.46
C LEU A 354 -17.57 -24.34 -5.93
N CYS A 355 -17.72 -25.30 -6.85
CA CYS A 355 -17.90 -25.00 -8.27
C CYS A 355 -19.21 -24.25 -8.54
N ARG A 356 -20.29 -24.57 -7.81
CA ARG A 356 -21.54 -23.82 -7.89
C ARG A 356 -21.35 -22.37 -7.44
N LEU A 357 -20.67 -22.14 -6.31
CA LEU A 357 -20.37 -20.80 -5.82
C LEU A 357 -19.58 -19.96 -6.82
N LEU A 358 -18.55 -20.55 -7.45
CA LEU A 358 -17.79 -19.88 -8.51
C LEU A 358 -18.66 -19.58 -9.73
N ARG A 359 -19.45 -20.55 -10.20
CA ARG A 359 -20.32 -20.39 -11.38
C ARG A 359 -21.39 -19.32 -11.19
N THR A 360 -21.98 -19.25 -10.00
CA THR A 360 -23.05 -18.28 -9.69
C THR A 360 -22.53 -16.99 -9.07
N LYS A 361 -21.22 -16.89 -8.82
CA LYS A 361 -20.56 -15.77 -8.11
C LYS A 361 -21.15 -15.43 -6.75
N THR A 362 -21.92 -16.33 -6.15
CA THR A 362 -22.68 -16.06 -4.92
C THR A 362 -21.75 -15.90 -3.70
N TYR A 363 -20.51 -16.38 -3.80
CA TYR A 363 -19.51 -16.16 -2.75
C TYR A 363 -19.16 -14.66 -2.57
N GLU A 364 -19.37 -13.82 -3.60
CA GLU A 364 -19.17 -12.37 -3.53
C GLU A 364 -20.14 -11.65 -2.58
N LEU A 365 -21.22 -12.31 -2.15
CA LEU A 365 -22.11 -11.81 -1.10
C LEU A 365 -21.46 -11.78 0.29
N GLY A 366 -20.24 -12.32 0.41
CA GLY A 366 -19.48 -12.36 1.65
C GLY A 366 -19.63 -13.67 2.41
N SER A 367 -18.76 -13.84 3.41
CA SER A 367 -18.69 -15.06 4.20
C SER A 367 -18.96 -14.80 5.68
N ARG A 368 -19.17 -15.87 6.46
CA ARG A 368 -19.34 -15.78 7.91
C ARG A 368 -18.07 -15.33 8.65
N TYR A 369 -16.90 -15.77 8.19
CA TYR A 369 -15.63 -15.61 8.94
C TYR A 369 -14.56 -14.85 8.16
N TYR A 370 -14.38 -15.09 6.87
CA TYR A 370 -13.46 -14.33 6.02
C TYR A 370 -14.08 -13.01 5.62
N GLU A 371 -13.35 -11.91 5.83
CA GLU A 371 -13.85 -10.56 5.57
C GLU A 371 -13.79 -10.19 4.09
N ASN A 372 -12.73 -10.62 3.38
CA ASN A 372 -12.57 -10.37 1.95
C ASN A 372 -13.02 -11.58 1.12
N VAL A 373 -13.80 -11.34 0.06
CA VAL A 373 -14.38 -12.37 -0.83
C VAL A 373 -13.34 -13.10 -1.67
N ASP A 374 -12.20 -12.45 -1.97
CA ASP A 374 -11.12 -12.99 -2.81
C ASP A 374 -10.34 -14.13 -2.12
N TYR A 375 -10.60 -14.41 -0.83
CA TYR A 375 -9.96 -15.50 -0.09
C TYR A 375 -10.30 -16.89 -0.61
N MET A 376 -11.57 -17.14 -0.97
CA MET A 376 -11.98 -18.45 -1.46
C MET A 376 -11.33 -18.74 -2.83
N PRO A 377 -11.39 -17.84 -3.83
CA PRO A 377 -10.61 -17.97 -5.06
C PRO A 377 -9.11 -18.17 -4.81
N TYR A 378 -8.51 -17.44 -3.85
CA TYR A 378 -7.10 -17.61 -3.48
C TYR A 378 -6.76 -19.02 -2.99
N ILE A 379 -7.54 -19.56 -2.05
CA ILE A 379 -7.35 -20.92 -1.50
C ILE A 379 -7.45 -21.97 -2.62
N LEU A 380 -8.47 -21.85 -3.49
CA LEU A 380 -8.69 -22.81 -4.57
C LEU A 380 -7.66 -22.66 -5.71
N SER A 381 -7.16 -21.46 -5.96
CA SER A 381 -6.06 -21.21 -6.90
C SER A 381 -4.77 -21.85 -6.40
N ASN A 382 -4.50 -21.76 -5.09
CA ASN A 382 -3.38 -22.45 -4.46
C ASN A 382 -3.49 -23.98 -4.59
N LEU A 383 -4.69 -24.55 -4.42
CA LEU A 383 -4.92 -25.97 -4.69
C LEU A 383 -4.59 -26.32 -6.15
N CYS A 384 -5.19 -25.59 -7.08
CA CYS A 384 -5.09 -25.87 -8.51
C CYS A 384 -3.64 -25.76 -9.03
N SER A 385 -2.86 -24.81 -8.52
CA SER A 385 -1.44 -24.64 -8.89
C SER A 385 -0.56 -25.80 -8.41
N ARG A 386 -0.90 -26.42 -7.27
CA ARG A 386 -0.21 -27.61 -6.71
C ARG A 386 -0.68 -28.92 -7.34
N ARG A 387 -1.77 -28.89 -8.11
CA ARG A 387 -2.38 -30.02 -8.82
C ARG A 387 -2.72 -29.64 -10.27
N PRO A 388 -1.75 -29.16 -11.08
CA PRO A 388 -2.02 -28.51 -12.36
C PRO A 388 -2.64 -29.45 -13.40
N THR A 389 -2.32 -30.74 -13.31
CA THR A 389 -2.75 -31.79 -14.26
C THR A 389 -3.86 -32.70 -13.71
N ASP A 390 -4.36 -32.44 -12.50
CA ASP A 390 -5.38 -33.29 -11.90
C ASP A 390 -6.70 -33.16 -12.68
N PRO A 391 -7.22 -34.25 -13.31
CA PRO A 391 -8.41 -34.18 -14.14
C PRO A 391 -9.67 -33.88 -13.33
N SER A 392 -9.69 -34.18 -12.03
CA SER A 392 -10.85 -33.90 -11.16
C SER A 392 -11.06 -32.41 -10.89
N LEU A 393 -10.05 -31.57 -11.15
CA LEU A 393 -10.10 -30.13 -10.89
C LEU A 393 -10.25 -29.29 -12.17
N VAL A 394 -10.50 -29.89 -13.34
CA VAL A 394 -10.56 -29.17 -14.64
C VAL A 394 -11.61 -28.06 -14.62
N GLU A 395 -12.85 -28.38 -14.21
CA GLU A 395 -13.92 -27.38 -14.17
C GLU A 395 -13.61 -26.27 -13.16
N MET A 396 -13.12 -26.61 -11.96
CA MET A 396 -12.72 -25.62 -10.96
C MET A 396 -11.63 -24.69 -11.50
N ARG A 397 -10.62 -25.22 -12.21
CA ARG A 397 -9.56 -24.39 -12.82
C ARG A 397 -10.12 -23.40 -13.83
N GLU A 398 -11.04 -23.83 -14.70
CA GLU A 398 -11.63 -22.93 -15.70
C GLU A 398 -12.52 -21.86 -15.06
N LEU A 399 -13.31 -22.23 -14.05
CA LEU A 399 -14.10 -21.28 -13.27
C LEU A 399 -13.21 -20.26 -12.56
N LEU A 400 -12.12 -20.68 -11.92
CA LEU A 400 -11.17 -19.78 -11.26
C LEU A 400 -10.48 -18.85 -12.23
N LYS A 401 -10.05 -19.32 -13.40
CA LYS A 401 -9.46 -18.45 -14.43
C LYS A 401 -10.44 -17.37 -14.88
N SER A 402 -11.72 -17.69 -15.03
CA SER A 402 -12.76 -16.69 -15.32
C SER A 402 -12.87 -15.70 -14.18
N GLU A 403 -12.97 -16.20 -12.95
CA GLU A 403 -13.19 -15.38 -11.76
C GLU A 403 -12.06 -14.40 -11.49
N ILE A 404 -10.81 -14.86 -11.59
CA ILE A 404 -9.64 -14.02 -11.40
C ILE A 404 -9.59 -12.92 -12.46
N ARG A 405 -9.92 -13.21 -13.72
CA ARG A 405 -9.97 -12.19 -14.78
C ARG A 405 -11.05 -11.14 -14.49
N ASP A 406 -12.22 -11.57 -14.04
CA ASP A 406 -13.36 -10.68 -13.78
C ASP A 406 -13.10 -9.75 -12.58
N ARG A 407 -12.43 -10.24 -11.54
CA ARG A 407 -12.16 -9.46 -10.33
C ARG A 407 -10.83 -8.71 -10.33
N SER A 408 -9.91 -9.02 -11.24
CA SER A 408 -8.60 -8.35 -11.33
C SER A 408 -8.76 -6.82 -11.44
N GLY A 409 -8.20 -6.08 -10.47
CA GLY A 409 -8.28 -4.62 -10.43
C GLY A 409 -9.68 -4.04 -10.20
N CYS A 410 -10.63 -4.79 -9.63
CA CYS A 410 -12.01 -4.32 -9.45
C CYS A 410 -12.14 -3.18 -8.42
N ASP A 411 -11.26 -3.13 -7.43
CA ASP A 411 -11.32 -2.17 -6.32
C ASP A 411 -9.91 -1.68 -5.91
N SER A 412 -9.83 -1.02 -4.76
CA SER A 412 -8.58 -0.55 -4.15
C SER A 412 -8.36 -1.17 -2.76
N ASP A 413 -9.00 -2.30 -2.47
CA ASP A 413 -8.80 -3.00 -1.20
C ASP A 413 -7.43 -3.70 -1.20
N VAL A 414 -6.60 -3.42 -0.19
CA VAL A 414 -5.20 -3.90 -0.15
C VAL A 414 -5.12 -5.42 -0.02
N LEU A 415 -6.00 -6.00 0.80
CA LEU A 415 -6.07 -7.45 0.99
C LEU A 415 -6.58 -8.15 -0.27
N GLY A 416 -7.67 -7.62 -0.87
CA GLY A 416 -8.20 -8.10 -2.15
C GLY A 416 -7.17 -8.04 -3.26
N ALA A 417 -6.46 -6.91 -3.41
CA ALA A 417 -5.38 -6.77 -4.38
C ALA A 417 -4.29 -7.83 -4.21
N ALA A 418 -3.85 -8.10 -2.98
CA ALA A 418 -2.86 -9.14 -2.71
C ALA A 418 -3.38 -10.54 -3.07
N LEU A 419 -4.59 -10.88 -2.64
CA LEU A 419 -5.22 -12.18 -2.91
C LEU A 419 -5.42 -12.42 -4.41
N ARG A 420 -5.86 -11.41 -5.16
CA ARG A 420 -6.05 -11.49 -6.62
C ARG A 420 -4.74 -11.65 -7.37
N ILE A 421 -3.69 -10.91 -7.02
CA ILE A 421 -2.36 -11.08 -7.62
C ILE A 421 -1.84 -12.49 -7.36
N LEU A 422 -1.90 -12.96 -6.11
CA LEU A 422 -1.42 -14.31 -5.76
C LEU A 422 -2.23 -15.40 -6.47
N SER A 423 -3.54 -15.21 -6.64
CA SER A 423 -4.40 -16.14 -7.39
C SER A 423 -4.01 -16.18 -8.87
N ALA A 424 -3.82 -15.02 -9.49
CA ALA A 424 -3.41 -14.90 -10.89
C ALA A 424 -2.03 -15.56 -11.13
N GLN A 425 -1.07 -15.29 -10.25
CA GLN A 425 0.26 -15.91 -10.28
C GLN A 425 0.17 -17.43 -10.13
N ALA A 426 -0.61 -17.93 -9.18
CA ALA A 426 -0.81 -19.36 -8.97
C ALA A 426 -1.43 -20.05 -10.21
N MET A 427 -2.34 -19.36 -10.90
CA MET A 427 -3.05 -19.90 -12.07
C MET A 427 -2.34 -19.63 -13.40
N GLY A 428 -1.18 -18.96 -13.39
CA GLY A 428 -0.41 -18.64 -14.59
C GLY A 428 -1.15 -17.70 -15.55
N ILE A 429 -1.93 -16.76 -15.02
CA ILE A 429 -2.64 -15.75 -15.82
C ILE A 429 -2.18 -14.33 -15.45
N PRO A 430 -2.31 -13.35 -16.36
CA PRO A 430 -1.91 -11.97 -16.06
C PRO A 430 -2.70 -11.37 -14.90
N TYR A 431 -2.00 -10.74 -13.95
CA TYR A 431 -2.60 -9.92 -12.90
C TYR A 431 -2.79 -8.46 -13.36
N ALA A 432 -3.75 -7.76 -12.76
CA ALA A 432 -3.99 -6.35 -13.08
C ALA A 432 -2.87 -5.43 -12.54
N LYS A 433 -2.37 -4.53 -13.38
CA LYS A 433 -1.46 -3.44 -12.97
C LYS A 433 -2.06 -2.55 -11.87
N ARG A 434 -3.38 -2.46 -11.79
CA ARG A 434 -4.08 -1.72 -10.74
C ARG A 434 -3.87 -2.36 -9.36
N ASP A 435 -4.00 -3.68 -9.24
CA ASP A 435 -3.78 -4.37 -7.96
C ASP A 435 -2.32 -4.22 -7.51
N VAL A 436 -1.36 -4.31 -8.44
CA VAL A 436 0.07 -4.10 -8.14
C VAL A 436 0.29 -2.67 -7.63
N ARG A 437 -0.32 -1.67 -8.27
CA ARG A 437 -0.26 -0.28 -7.84
C ARG A 437 -0.82 -0.10 -6.43
N VAL A 438 -1.96 -0.72 -6.11
CA VAL A 438 -2.56 -0.68 -4.76
C VAL A 438 -1.56 -1.18 -3.73
N LEU A 439 -0.86 -2.30 -3.97
CA LEU A 439 0.16 -2.81 -3.05
C LEU A 439 1.35 -1.86 -2.91
N LEU A 440 1.94 -1.42 -4.03
CA LEU A 440 3.09 -0.51 -4.03
C LEU A 440 2.78 0.82 -3.33
N GLU A 441 1.60 1.39 -3.60
CA GLU A 441 1.18 2.68 -3.02
C GLU A 441 0.70 2.57 -1.57
N SER A 442 0.48 1.36 -1.04
CA SER A 442 0.00 1.15 0.34
C SER A 442 1.08 0.75 1.34
N GLN A 443 2.32 0.51 0.89
CA GLN A 443 3.45 0.22 1.79
C GLN A 443 3.70 1.40 2.74
N GLN A 444 3.90 1.10 4.02
CA GLN A 444 4.11 2.06 5.11
C GLN A 444 5.59 2.43 5.23
N LEU A 445 5.89 3.53 5.95
CA LEU A 445 7.27 4.00 6.14
C LEU A 445 8.17 2.94 6.77
N ASP A 446 7.65 2.17 7.73
CA ASP A 446 8.34 1.07 8.40
C ASP A 446 8.59 -0.16 7.51
N GLY A 447 8.15 -0.14 6.25
CA GLY A 447 8.31 -1.19 5.26
C GLY A 447 7.17 -2.21 5.21
N GLY A 448 6.34 -2.28 6.25
CA GLY A 448 5.19 -3.18 6.28
C GLY A 448 3.98 -2.63 5.53
N TRP A 449 2.88 -3.37 5.57
CA TRP A 449 1.56 -2.89 5.16
C TRP A 449 0.69 -2.61 6.38
N ALA A 450 -0.18 -1.61 6.24
CA ALA A 450 -1.16 -1.29 7.27
C ALA A 450 -2.06 -2.49 7.56
N ARG A 451 -2.58 -2.55 8.79
CA ARG A 451 -3.44 -3.66 9.20
C ARG A 451 -4.65 -3.75 8.28
N VAL A 452 -4.89 -4.95 7.77
CA VAL A 452 -6.14 -5.31 7.11
C VAL A 452 -6.96 -6.24 7.99
N TRP A 453 -8.27 -6.21 7.83
CA TRP A 453 -9.18 -7.14 8.49
C TRP A 453 -9.23 -8.43 7.70
N LEU A 454 -8.75 -9.51 8.30
CA LEU A 454 -8.72 -10.83 7.65
C LEU A 454 -10.02 -11.57 7.91
N PHE A 455 -10.47 -11.53 9.17
CA PHE A 455 -11.58 -12.33 9.67
C PHE A 455 -12.55 -11.49 10.51
N LYS A 456 -13.73 -12.05 10.74
CA LYS A 456 -14.74 -11.53 11.68
C LYS A 456 -15.34 -12.65 12.51
N TYR A 457 -15.73 -12.33 13.73
CA TYR A 457 -16.50 -13.24 14.57
C TYR A 457 -17.95 -13.26 14.07
N GLY A 458 -18.42 -14.38 13.51
CA GLY A 458 -19.74 -14.41 12.87
C GLY A 458 -20.99 -14.21 13.76
N LYS A 459 -20.87 -13.76 15.01
CA LYS A 459 -22.00 -13.39 15.89
C LYS A 459 -21.86 -11.95 16.42
N GLU A 460 -20.63 -11.52 16.70
CA GLU A 460 -20.30 -10.22 17.27
C GLU A 460 -19.67 -9.35 16.18
N ASP A 461 -19.84 -8.02 16.22
CA ASP A 461 -19.18 -7.12 15.27
C ASP A 461 -17.69 -6.89 15.61
N ILE A 462 -16.95 -8.00 15.76
CA ILE A 462 -15.54 -8.03 16.09
C ILE A 462 -14.77 -8.52 14.88
N LYS A 463 -13.85 -7.70 14.40
CA LYS A 463 -12.92 -8.05 13.31
C LYS A 463 -11.56 -8.40 13.87
N VAL A 464 -10.87 -9.26 13.14
CA VAL A 464 -9.54 -9.74 13.47
C VAL A 464 -8.62 -9.45 12.30
N GLY A 465 -7.55 -8.69 12.55
CA GLY A 465 -6.67 -8.17 11.51
C GLY A 465 -5.21 -8.50 11.78
N SER A 466 -4.39 -8.37 10.74
CA SER A 466 -2.96 -8.56 10.84
C SER A 466 -2.21 -7.60 9.94
N ARG A 467 -1.11 -7.05 10.44
CA ARG A 467 -0.06 -6.46 9.61
C ARG A 467 0.89 -7.52 9.04
N GLY A 468 1.17 -8.57 9.81
CA GLY A 468 2.11 -9.63 9.40
C GLY A 468 1.63 -10.43 8.21
N VAL A 469 0.37 -10.87 8.21
CA VAL A 469 -0.21 -11.65 7.11
C VAL A 469 -0.24 -10.85 5.82
N ILE A 470 -0.74 -9.61 5.84
CA ILE A 470 -0.79 -8.77 4.63
C ILE A 470 0.60 -8.41 4.13
N THR A 471 1.56 -8.17 5.02
CA THR A 471 2.95 -7.93 4.62
C THR A 471 3.54 -9.18 3.96
N ALA A 472 3.33 -10.38 4.51
CA ALA A 472 3.76 -11.63 3.89
C ALA A 472 3.15 -11.84 2.50
N MET A 473 1.84 -11.56 2.35
CA MET A 473 1.14 -11.65 1.07
C MET A 473 1.69 -10.66 0.05
N ALA A 474 1.84 -9.39 0.44
CA ALA A 474 2.34 -8.33 -0.43
C ALA A 474 3.79 -8.60 -0.88
N VAL A 475 4.66 -9.03 0.05
CA VAL A 475 6.04 -9.42 -0.27
C VAL A 475 6.08 -10.56 -1.27
N LYS A 476 5.29 -11.62 -1.07
CA LYS A 476 5.24 -12.76 -1.99
C LYS A 476 4.75 -12.32 -3.38
N ALA A 477 3.68 -11.52 -3.44
CA ALA A 477 3.10 -11.01 -4.68
C ALA A 477 4.09 -10.13 -5.45
N LEU A 478 4.75 -9.18 -4.76
CA LEU A 478 5.66 -8.21 -5.36
C LEU A 478 7.01 -8.81 -5.75
N ARG A 479 7.45 -9.89 -5.08
CA ARG A 479 8.66 -10.63 -5.47
C ARG A 479 8.51 -11.23 -6.87
N GLN A 480 7.45 -11.99 -7.09
CA GLN A 480 7.18 -12.56 -8.41
C GLN A 480 6.93 -11.47 -9.45
N TYR A 481 6.22 -10.38 -9.10
CA TYR A 481 6.06 -9.23 -10.00
C TYR A 481 7.41 -8.65 -10.47
N SER A 482 8.36 -8.49 -9.55
CA SER A 482 9.68 -7.95 -9.88
C SER A 482 10.49 -8.89 -10.78
N GLU A 483 10.36 -10.20 -10.58
CA GLU A 483 10.96 -11.21 -11.45
C GLU A 483 10.34 -11.19 -12.86
N ASP A 484 9.02 -11.04 -12.95
CA ASP A 484 8.29 -11.00 -14.23
C ASP A 484 8.63 -9.74 -15.03
N GLU A 485 8.72 -8.57 -14.39
CA GLU A 485 9.16 -7.32 -15.05
C GLU A 485 10.61 -7.44 -15.55
N SER A 486 11.49 -8.06 -14.77
CA SER A 486 12.89 -8.27 -15.16
C SER A 486 13.05 -9.20 -16.36
N ARG A 487 12.12 -10.13 -16.58
CA ARG A 487 12.09 -11.02 -17.76
C ARG A 487 11.49 -10.36 -19.00
N ALA A 488 10.71 -9.29 -18.82
CA ALA A 488 10.04 -8.58 -19.90
C ALA A 488 10.90 -7.43 -20.48
N MET A 489 11.91 -6.97 -19.75
CA MET A 489 12.95 -6.03 -20.20
C MET A 489 14.07 -6.78 -20.94
#